data_AF-A0A4P9W9V9-F1
#
_entry.id   AF-A0A4P9W9V9-F1
#
_cell.length_a   1.000
_cell.length_b   1.000
_cell.length_c   1.000
_cell.angle_alpha   90.00
_cell.angle_beta   90.00
_cell.angle_gamma   90.00
#
_symmetry.space_group_name_H-M   'P 1'
#
loop_
_entity.id
_entity.type
_entity.pdbx_description
1 polymer ?
#
loop_
_entity_poly.entity_id
_entity_poly.type
_entity_poly.pdbx_seq_one_letter_code
_entity_poly.pdbx_strand_id
1 'polypeptide(L)'
;LMLRKPRNIRTDRLTDWRFFVQIYLFIGIFGWLSAMGMWFWFWSTEATNSAGKQIPLGISDLLFAYESWPTNTTNTRDVWPHGHGMNASDLATNVNIGASIYYITMVVVQFGALLATRNRRVSLLRSNPLWGPHKNLWILGGYVSSATFAVLNVYVRPVRNEFDTAPIPAKHWFIPFVFAIVLLVCDEVRKLIVRTYPKSWVA
;
A
#
# COMPACT_ATOMS: atom_id res chain seq x y z
N LEU A 1 7.08 3.30 33.22
CA LEU A 1 5.63 3.01 33.43
C LEU A 1 5.26 3.06 34.91
N MET A 2 6.08 2.50 35.82
CA MET A 2 5.81 2.46 37.27
C MET A 2 5.74 3.85 37.96
N LEU A 3 6.27 4.91 37.34
CA LEU A 3 6.20 6.28 37.87
C LEU A 3 4.97 7.08 37.41
N ARG A 4 4.14 6.55 36.50
CA ARG A 4 2.96 7.24 35.97
C ARG A 4 1.73 6.87 36.81
N LYS A 5 0.90 7.85 37.15
CA LYS A 5 -0.40 7.63 37.80
C LYS A 5 -1.24 6.61 37.01
N PRO A 6 -2.00 5.71 37.67
CA PRO A 6 -2.89 4.77 36.98
C PRO A 6 -3.86 5.48 36.05
N ARG A 7 -4.13 4.81 34.93
CA ARG A 7 -5.00 5.27 33.84
C ARG A 7 -6.43 5.51 34.34
N ASN A 8 -7.05 6.62 33.94
CA ASN A 8 -8.47 6.85 34.21
C ASN A 8 -9.34 6.27 33.09
N ILE A 9 -10.26 5.36 33.42
CA ILE A 9 -11.12 4.65 32.46
C ILE A 9 -12.03 5.58 31.65
N ARG A 10 -12.46 6.71 32.24
CA ARG A 10 -13.43 7.61 31.57
C ARG A 10 -12.77 8.51 30.54
N THR A 11 -11.54 8.96 30.81
CA THR A 11 -10.80 9.93 29.98
C THR A 11 -9.77 9.27 29.07
N ASP A 12 -9.01 8.29 29.57
CA ASP A 12 -7.92 7.63 28.84
C ASP A 12 -8.44 6.34 28.18
N ARG A 13 -9.33 6.50 27.20
CA ARG A 13 -9.87 5.37 26.43
C ARG A 13 -8.75 4.68 25.62
N LEU A 14 -8.94 3.40 25.34
CA LEU A 14 -7.97 2.63 24.53
C LEU A 14 -7.91 3.15 23.09
N THR A 15 -9.07 3.51 22.55
CA THR A 15 -9.26 4.03 21.20
C THR A 15 -9.84 5.44 21.31
N ASP A 16 -9.00 6.43 21.01
CA ASP A 16 -9.36 7.84 21.04
C ASP A 16 -9.54 8.38 19.61
N TRP A 17 -10.25 9.49 19.44
CA TRP A 17 -10.46 10.11 18.13
C TRP A 17 -9.14 10.49 17.46
N ARG A 18 -8.13 10.91 18.26
CA ARG A 18 -6.77 11.21 17.79
C ARG A 18 -6.09 10.00 17.15
N PHE A 19 -6.34 8.81 17.70
CA PHE A 19 -5.83 7.56 17.17
C PHE A 19 -6.50 7.21 15.83
N PHE A 20 -7.81 7.44 15.71
CA PHE A 20 -8.53 7.27 14.45
C PHE A 20 -8.00 8.20 13.35
N VAL A 21 -7.83 9.50 13.65
CA VAL A 21 -7.28 10.47 12.70
C VAL A 21 -5.90 10.03 12.21
N GLN A 22 -5.02 9.60 13.12
CA GLN A 22 -3.69 9.16 12.72
C GLN A 22 -3.71 7.89 11.85
N ILE A 23 -4.54 6.91 12.17
CA ILE A 23 -4.53 5.65 11.42
C ILE A 23 -5.25 5.80 10.08
N TYR A 24 -6.44 6.38 10.06
CA TYR A 24 -7.25 6.44 8.84
C TYR A 24 -6.81 7.58 7.93
N LEU A 25 -6.66 8.79 8.46
CA LEU A 25 -6.37 9.96 7.62
C LEU A 25 -4.90 10.12 7.29
N PHE A 26 -3.99 9.70 8.16
CA PHE A 26 -2.56 9.83 7.88
C PHE A 26 -1.97 8.54 7.28
N ILE A 27 -2.00 7.41 8.00
CA ILE A 27 -1.41 6.15 7.50
C ILE A 27 -2.26 5.56 6.37
N GLY A 28 -3.59 5.55 6.53
CA GLY A 28 -4.53 4.93 5.60
C GLY A 28 -4.57 5.63 4.24
N ILE A 29 -4.83 6.94 4.23
CA ILE A 29 -4.83 7.72 2.98
C ILE A 29 -3.46 7.66 2.30
N PHE A 30 -2.36 7.74 3.05
CA PHE A 30 -1.03 7.63 2.46
C PHE A 30 -0.82 6.28 1.76
N GLY A 31 -1.19 5.18 2.41
CA GLY A 31 -1.08 3.84 1.81
C GLY A 31 -1.97 3.68 0.58
N TRP A 32 -3.21 4.16 0.67
CA TRP A 32 -4.16 4.14 -0.45
C TRP A 32 -3.64 4.94 -1.65
N LEU A 33 -3.21 6.19 -1.45
CA LEU A 33 -2.67 7.02 -2.53
C LEU A 33 -1.41 6.42 -3.14
N SER A 34 -0.54 5.82 -2.33
CA SER A 34 0.67 5.15 -2.82
C SER A 34 0.34 3.95 -3.71
N ALA A 35 -0.60 3.10 -3.26
CA ALA A 35 -1.03 1.91 -4.01
C ALA A 35 -1.81 2.28 -5.27
N MET A 36 -2.69 3.28 -5.18
CA MET A 36 -3.43 3.80 -6.33
C MET A 36 -2.50 4.49 -7.35
N GLY A 37 -1.51 5.24 -6.88
CA GLY A 37 -0.49 5.85 -7.74
C GLY A 37 0.31 4.81 -8.52
N MET A 38 0.69 3.70 -7.89
CA MET A 38 1.35 2.57 -8.57
C MET A 38 0.46 1.90 -9.60
N TRP A 39 -0.83 1.74 -9.29
CA TRP A 39 -1.81 1.20 -10.23
C TRP A 39 -1.92 2.08 -11.48
N PHE A 40 -2.13 3.38 -11.33
CA PHE A 40 -2.19 4.31 -12.48
C PHE A 40 -0.87 4.38 -13.25
N TRP A 41 0.26 4.30 -12.55
CA TRP A 41 1.58 4.29 -13.19
C TRP A 41 1.79 3.06 -14.07
N PHE A 42 1.35 1.88 -13.61
CA PHE A 42 1.32 0.66 -14.42
C PHE A 42 0.49 0.84 -15.69
N TRP A 43 -0.74 1.35 -15.58
CA TRP A 43 -1.59 1.57 -16.75
C TRP A 43 -1.03 2.60 -17.75
N SER A 44 -0.34 3.62 -17.25
CA SER A 44 0.28 4.64 -18.10
C SER A 44 1.54 4.16 -18.82
N THR A 45 2.19 3.08 -18.39
CA THR A 45 3.53 2.71 -18.89
C THR A 45 3.64 1.29 -19.42
N GLU A 46 2.83 0.37 -18.90
CA GLU A 46 3.05 -1.07 -19.04
C GLU A 46 1.81 -1.86 -19.43
N ALA A 47 0.64 -1.22 -19.52
CA ALA A 47 -0.53 -1.90 -20.05
C ALA A 47 -0.26 -2.35 -21.50
N THR A 48 -0.42 -3.65 -21.75
CA THR A 48 -0.14 -4.27 -23.05
C THR A 48 -1.34 -5.02 -23.61
N ASN A 49 -1.44 -5.10 -24.93
CA ASN A 49 -2.44 -5.92 -25.60
C ASN A 49 -1.92 -7.33 -25.92
N SER A 50 -2.80 -8.20 -26.41
CA SER A 50 -2.49 -9.50 -27.02
C SER A 50 -1.39 -9.41 -28.10
N ALA A 51 -1.27 -8.28 -28.80
CA ALA A 51 -0.23 -8.04 -29.80
C ALA A 51 1.13 -7.59 -29.23
N GLY A 52 1.26 -7.49 -27.89
CA GLY A 52 2.47 -7.01 -27.21
C GLY A 52 2.73 -5.50 -27.32
N LYS A 53 1.81 -4.75 -27.95
CA LYS A 53 1.88 -3.29 -28.04
C LYS A 53 1.52 -2.67 -26.70
N GLN A 54 2.37 -1.76 -26.22
CA GLN A 54 2.10 -0.92 -25.06
C GLN A 54 1.08 0.16 -25.41
N ILE A 55 0.06 0.32 -24.58
CA ILE A 55 -0.91 1.39 -24.70
C ILE A 55 -0.93 2.17 -23.39
N PRO A 56 -0.41 3.41 -23.39
CA PRO A 56 -0.48 4.26 -22.23
C PRO A 56 -1.92 4.77 -22.10
N LEU A 57 -2.59 4.41 -20.99
CA LEU A 57 -3.88 4.99 -20.60
C LEU A 57 -3.67 6.01 -19.50
N GLY A 58 -4.23 7.20 -19.68
CA GLY A 58 -4.15 8.28 -18.71
C GLY A 58 -5.11 8.08 -17.54
N ILE A 59 -4.92 8.88 -16.49
CA ILE A 59 -5.82 8.90 -15.33
C ILE A 59 -7.24 9.29 -15.76
N SER A 60 -7.38 10.28 -16.66
CA SER A 60 -8.69 10.74 -17.17
C SER A 60 -9.48 9.63 -17.85
N ASP A 61 -8.77 8.73 -18.53
CA ASP A 61 -9.39 7.67 -19.31
C ASP A 61 -9.92 6.59 -18.37
N LEU A 62 -9.17 6.29 -17.31
CA LEU A 62 -9.46 5.20 -16.36
C LEU A 62 -10.45 5.60 -15.25
N LEU A 63 -10.44 6.85 -14.80
CA LEU A 63 -11.15 7.27 -13.58
C LEU A 63 -12.68 7.21 -13.70
N PHE A 64 -13.21 7.28 -14.93
CA PHE A 64 -14.64 7.15 -15.23
C PHE A 64 -14.95 6.01 -16.20
N ALA A 65 -14.02 5.06 -16.37
CA ALA A 65 -14.16 3.97 -17.33
C ALA A 65 -15.20 2.91 -16.95
N TYR A 66 -15.88 3.03 -15.79
CA TYR A 66 -16.74 1.99 -15.24
C TYR A 66 -17.91 1.61 -16.18
N GLU A 67 -18.56 2.60 -16.79
CA GLU A 67 -19.67 2.36 -17.72
C GLU A 67 -19.18 1.88 -19.10
N SER A 68 -18.00 2.34 -19.52
CA SER A 68 -17.39 1.94 -20.79
C SER A 68 -16.66 0.59 -20.70
N TRP A 69 -16.56 -0.01 -19.51
CA TRP A 69 -15.80 -1.24 -19.32
C TRP A 69 -16.51 -2.43 -19.99
N PRO A 70 -15.86 -3.13 -20.93
CA PRO A 70 -16.51 -4.19 -21.71
C PRO A 70 -16.87 -5.38 -20.84
N THR A 71 -18.13 -5.82 -20.90
CA THR A 71 -18.64 -7.01 -20.18
C THR A 71 -18.84 -8.23 -21.08
N ASN A 72 -18.87 -8.06 -22.42
CA ASN A 72 -19.05 -9.16 -23.37
C ASN A 72 -18.10 -9.03 -24.57
N THR A 73 -17.49 -10.16 -24.95
CA THR A 73 -16.32 -10.29 -25.83
C THR A 73 -16.65 -10.31 -27.33
N THR A 74 -17.91 -10.11 -27.74
CA THR A 74 -18.33 -10.41 -29.13
C THR A 74 -17.92 -9.37 -30.19
N ASN A 75 -17.71 -8.09 -29.84
CA ASN A 75 -17.39 -7.04 -30.81
C ASN A 75 -16.08 -6.33 -30.49
N THR A 76 -14.96 -6.86 -31.00
CA THR A 76 -13.59 -6.33 -30.85
C THR A 76 -13.39 -4.89 -31.34
N ARG A 77 -14.34 -4.34 -32.12
CA ARG A 77 -14.29 -2.97 -32.65
C ARG A 77 -14.87 -1.91 -31.69
N ASP A 78 -15.69 -2.30 -30.72
CA ASP A 78 -16.36 -1.40 -29.78
C ASP A 78 -15.81 -1.52 -28.34
N VAL A 79 -14.77 -2.35 -28.14
CA VAL A 79 -14.17 -2.59 -26.81
C VAL A 79 -13.33 -1.38 -26.41
N TRP A 80 -13.73 -0.75 -25.30
CA TRP A 80 -12.96 0.34 -24.68
C TRP A 80 -11.55 -0.17 -24.27
N PRO A 81 -10.49 0.64 -24.50
CA PRO A 81 -10.49 1.99 -25.04
C PRO A 81 -10.63 2.01 -26.57
N HIS A 82 -11.60 2.78 -27.08
CA HIS A 82 -11.90 2.84 -28.52
C HIS A 82 -10.65 3.23 -29.33
N GLY A 83 -10.27 2.39 -30.30
CA GLY A 83 -9.09 2.61 -31.16
C GLY A 83 -7.75 2.12 -30.61
N HIS A 84 -7.72 1.59 -29.37
CA HIS A 84 -6.49 1.08 -28.77
C HIS A 84 -6.29 -0.44 -28.96
N GLY A 85 -7.27 -1.16 -29.51
CA GLY A 85 -7.12 -2.56 -29.94
C GLY A 85 -6.94 -3.57 -28.79
N MET A 86 -7.44 -3.25 -27.59
CA MET A 86 -7.47 -4.17 -26.44
C MET A 86 -8.68 -5.08 -26.53
N ASN A 87 -8.47 -6.38 -26.37
CA ASN A 87 -9.57 -7.32 -26.20
C ASN A 87 -10.05 -7.32 -24.73
N ALA A 88 -11.29 -7.77 -24.47
CA ALA A 88 -11.80 -7.90 -23.10
C ALA A 88 -10.91 -8.79 -22.20
N SER A 89 -10.31 -9.83 -22.78
CA SER A 89 -9.35 -10.71 -22.10
C SER A 89 -8.04 -10.01 -21.73
N ASP A 90 -7.54 -9.13 -22.59
CA ASP A 90 -6.32 -8.35 -22.34
C ASP A 90 -6.56 -7.37 -21.20
N LEU A 91 -7.75 -6.76 -21.21
CA LEU A 91 -8.16 -5.80 -20.21
C LEU A 91 -8.32 -6.45 -18.83
N ALA A 92 -8.93 -7.63 -18.76
CA ALA A 92 -8.99 -8.43 -17.55
C ALA A 92 -7.59 -8.81 -17.04
N THR A 93 -6.69 -9.22 -17.94
CA THR A 93 -5.31 -9.56 -17.59
C THR A 93 -4.57 -8.36 -17.01
N ASN A 94 -4.69 -7.17 -17.63
CA ASN A 94 -4.07 -5.94 -17.15
C ASN A 94 -4.66 -5.47 -15.82
N VAL A 95 -5.97 -5.63 -15.59
CA VAL A 95 -6.59 -5.38 -14.28
C VAL A 95 -6.02 -6.30 -13.22
N ASN A 96 -5.89 -7.58 -13.51
CA ASN A 96 -5.35 -8.57 -12.57
C ASN A 96 -3.90 -8.23 -12.20
N ILE A 97 -3.07 -7.80 -13.17
CA ILE A 97 -1.70 -7.31 -12.91
C ILE A 97 -1.73 -6.05 -12.05
N GLY A 98 -2.55 -5.05 -12.41
CA GLY A 98 -2.68 -3.81 -11.66
C GLY A 98 -3.15 -4.04 -10.22
N ALA A 99 -4.15 -4.90 -10.01
CA ALA A 99 -4.66 -5.27 -8.69
C ALA A 99 -3.58 -5.97 -7.85
N SER A 100 -2.76 -6.82 -8.49
CA SER A 100 -1.62 -7.47 -7.85
C SER A 100 -0.54 -6.44 -7.45
N ILE A 101 -0.25 -5.44 -8.29
CA ILE A 101 0.66 -4.32 -7.97
C ILE A 101 0.14 -3.51 -6.78
N TYR A 102 -1.15 -3.20 -6.77
CA TYR A 102 -1.81 -2.50 -5.68
C TYR A 102 -1.65 -3.28 -4.36
N TYR A 103 -1.92 -4.60 -4.40
CA TYR A 103 -1.79 -5.49 -3.26
C TYR A 103 -0.34 -5.51 -2.71
N ILE A 104 0.66 -5.73 -3.55
CA ILE A 104 2.07 -5.73 -3.13
C ILE A 104 2.48 -4.37 -2.56
N THR A 105 2.04 -3.28 -3.17
CA THR A 105 2.32 -1.92 -2.68
C THR A 105 1.76 -1.74 -1.27
N MET A 106 0.53 -2.18 -1.01
CA MET A 106 -0.06 -2.15 0.32
C MET A 106 0.74 -3.00 1.31
N VAL A 107 1.15 -4.22 0.97
CA VAL A 107 1.98 -5.07 1.84
C VAL A 107 3.30 -4.38 2.22
N VAL A 108 4.00 -3.78 1.25
CA VAL A 108 5.29 -3.12 1.51
C VAL A 108 5.11 -1.84 2.33
N VAL A 109 4.08 -1.04 2.08
CA VAL A 109 3.78 0.15 2.90
C VAL A 109 3.50 -0.24 4.35
N GLN A 110 2.86 -1.40 4.60
CA GLN A 110 2.66 -1.90 5.96
C GLN A 110 3.97 -2.16 6.70
N PHE A 111 5.09 -2.42 6.00
CA PHE A 111 6.38 -2.58 6.67
C PHE A 111 6.82 -1.28 7.34
N GLY A 112 6.64 -0.16 6.65
CA GLY A 112 6.83 1.18 7.21
C GLY A 112 5.81 1.49 8.32
N ALA A 113 4.52 1.20 8.09
CA ALA A 113 3.49 1.46 9.09
C ALA A 113 3.72 0.70 10.41
N LEU A 114 4.25 -0.52 10.35
CA LEU A 114 4.57 -1.33 11.52
C LEU A 114 5.69 -0.70 12.37
N LEU A 115 6.77 -0.21 11.76
CA LEU A 115 7.83 0.48 12.52
C LEU A 115 7.34 1.84 13.06
N ALA A 116 6.52 2.56 12.29
CA ALA A 116 5.96 3.84 12.71
C ALA A 116 5.07 3.68 13.96
N THR A 117 4.18 2.69 13.97
CA THR A 117 3.22 2.46 15.06
C THR A 117 3.84 1.88 16.34
N ARG A 118 5.05 1.31 16.26
CA ARG A 118 5.75 0.71 17.41
C ARG A 118 5.95 1.69 18.57
N ASN A 119 6.30 2.94 18.28
CA ASN A 119 6.55 3.95 19.30
C ASN A 119 5.67 5.18 19.08
N ARG A 120 4.83 5.51 20.07
CA ARG A 120 3.93 6.67 19.98
C ARG A 120 4.63 8.04 20.03
N ARG A 121 5.74 8.14 20.79
CA ARG A 121 6.47 9.41 21.03
C ARG A 121 7.99 9.30 20.89
N VAL A 122 8.56 8.10 21.09
CA VAL A 122 10.00 7.88 21.03
C VAL A 122 10.43 7.64 19.58
N SER A 123 11.56 8.21 19.18
CA SER A 123 12.13 7.98 17.85
C SER A 123 12.56 6.52 17.66
N LEU A 124 12.39 6.00 16.44
CA LEU A 124 12.85 4.69 16.03
C LEU A 124 14.36 4.53 16.21
N LEU A 125 15.16 5.58 16.00
CA LEU A 125 16.63 5.52 16.12
C LEU A 125 17.09 5.27 17.57
N ARG A 126 16.34 5.80 18.55
CA ARG A 126 16.64 5.58 19.97
C ARG A 126 16.12 4.24 20.49
N SER A 127 15.05 3.74 19.88
CA SER A 127 14.45 2.45 20.20
C SER A 127 14.57 1.54 18.98
N ASN A 128 15.81 1.19 18.61
CA ASN A 128 16.08 0.38 17.44
C ASN A 128 15.41 -1.00 17.58
N PRO A 129 14.68 -1.50 16.56
CA PRO A 129 14.06 -2.82 16.59
C PRO A 129 15.05 -3.99 16.52
N LEU A 130 16.22 -3.82 15.90
CA LEU A 130 17.15 -4.91 15.57
C LEU A 130 18.11 -5.25 16.72
N TRP A 131 18.59 -4.23 17.43
CA TRP A 131 19.62 -4.39 18.46
C TRP A 131 19.33 -3.55 19.71
N GLY A 132 19.93 -3.96 20.83
CA GLY A 132 19.84 -3.27 22.11
C GLY A 132 18.74 -3.80 23.05
N PRO A 133 18.47 -3.10 24.17
CA PRO A 133 17.61 -3.56 25.26
C PRO A 133 16.12 -3.60 24.88
N HIS A 134 15.71 -2.89 23.82
CA HIS A 134 14.32 -2.85 23.34
C HIS A 134 14.10 -3.68 22.07
N LYS A 135 14.99 -4.62 21.75
CA LYS A 135 14.92 -5.43 20.53
C LYS A 135 13.60 -6.21 20.44
N ASN A 136 13.05 -6.31 19.24
CA ASN A 136 11.91 -7.19 18.96
C ASN A 136 12.13 -7.89 17.61
N LEU A 137 12.80 -9.04 17.65
CA LEU A 137 13.11 -9.83 16.46
C LEU A 137 11.87 -10.45 15.81
N TRP A 138 10.76 -10.57 16.52
CA TRP A 138 9.49 -11.03 15.94
C TRP A 138 8.97 -10.11 14.85
N ILE A 139 9.39 -8.84 14.84
CA ILE A 139 9.09 -7.90 13.75
C ILE A 139 9.69 -8.39 12.44
N LEU A 140 10.93 -8.87 12.45
CA LEU A 140 11.56 -9.46 11.27
C LEU A 140 10.84 -10.73 10.82
N GLY A 141 10.43 -11.57 11.78
CA GLY A 141 9.60 -12.75 11.49
C GLY A 141 8.28 -12.38 10.82
N GLY A 142 7.65 -11.29 11.27
CA GLY A 142 6.45 -10.72 10.64
C GLY A 142 6.69 -10.23 9.22
N TYR A 143 7.80 -9.55 8.95
CA TYR A 143 8.15 -9.13 7.59
C TYR A 143 8.41 -10.31 6.66
N VAL A 144 9.17 -11.29 7.12
CA VAL A 144 9.48 -12.49 6.33
C VAL A 144 8.20 -13.27 6.06
N SER A 145 7.32 -13.44 7.05
CA SER A 145 6.05 -14.15 6.84
C SER A 145 5.13 -13.38 5.90
N SER A 146 4.93 -12.07 6.09
CA SER A 146 4.12 -11.25 5.17
C SER A 146 4.67 -11.23 3.76
N ALA A 147 6.00 -11.12 3.57
CA ALA A 147 6.61 -11.21 2.25
C ALA A 147 6.43 -12.60 1.62
N THR A 148 6.54 -13.66 2.42
CA THR A 148 6.32 -15.04 1.96
C THR A 148 4.88 -15.21 1.48
N PHE A 149 3.89 -14.78 2.26
CA PHE A 149 2.48 -14.83 1.84
C PHE A 149 2.21 -13.97 0.60
N ALA A 150 2.84 -12.81 0.47
CA ALA A 150 2.71 -11.97 -0.71
C ALA A 150 3.25 -12.66 -1.98
N VAL A 151 4.41 -13.32 -1.88
CA VAL A 151 4.98 -14.12 -2.98
C VAL A 151 4.08 -15.33 -3.30
N LEU A 152 3.59 -16.03 -2.28
CA LEU A 152 2.69 -17.17 -2.48
C LEU A 152 1.42 -16.72 -3.21
N ASN A 153 0.78 -15.62 -2.80
CA ASN A 153 -0.46 -15.15 -3.40
C ASN A 153 -0.32 -14.70 -4.86
N VAL A 154 0.83 -14.16 -5.25
CA VAL A 154 1.06 -13.64 -6.61
C VAL A 154 1.55 -14.73 -7.58
N TYR A 155 2.35 -15.68 -7.10
CA TYR A 155 3.05 -16.63 -7.99
C TYR A 155 2.52 -18.07 -7.94
N VAL A 156 1.76 -18.46 -6.92
CA VAL A 156 1.25 -19.84 -6.79
C VAL A 156 0.03 -20.03 -7.67
N ARG A 157 0.12 -20.96 -8.64
CA ARG A 157 -0.92 -21.23 -9.65
C ARG A 157 -2.34 -21.46 -9.11
N PRO A 158 -2.59 -22.32 -8.10
CA PRO A 158 -3.95 -22.51 -7.59
C PRO A 158 -4.52 -21.23 -6.97
N VAL A 159 -3.70 -20.48 -6.21
CA VAL A 159 -4.14 -19.20 -5.63
C VAL A 159 -4.43 -18.18 -6.73
N ARG A 160 -3.61 -18.16 -7.77
CA ARG A 160 -3.76 -17.25 -8.91
C ARG A 160 -5.08 -17.42 -9.65
N ASN A 161 -5.50 -18.67 -9.84
CA ASN A 161 -6.72 -18.97 -10.59
C ASN A 161 -7.99 -18.62 -9.80
N GLU A 162 -7.95 -18.71 -8.47
CA GLU A 162 -9.12 -18.41 -7.61
C GLU A 162 -9.23 -16.94 -7.23
N PHE A 163 -8.09 -16.24 -7.08
CA PHE A 163 -8.03 -14.83 -6.67
C PHE A 163 -7.74 -13.87 -7.81
N ASP A 164 -7.68 -14.36 -9.05
CA ASP A 164 -7.39 -13.55 -10.24
C ASP A 164 -6.11 -12.69 -10.09
N THR A 165 -5.09 -13.23 -9.44
CA THR A 165 -3.79 -12.54 -9.32
C THR A 165 -2.97 -12.72 -10.60
N ALA A 166 -1.95 -11.89 -10.80
CA ALA A 166 -1.08 -12.02 -11.97
C ALA A 166 0.37 -11.71 -11.59
N PRO A 167 1.34 -12.36 -12.27
CA PRO A 167 2.75 -12.14 -11.99
C PRO A 167 3.14 -10.70 -12.31
N ILE A 168 3.78 -10.05 -11.35
CA ILE A 168 4.14 -8.64 -11.43
C ILE A 168 5.62 -8.50 -11.85
N PRO A 169 5.97 -7.52 -12.70
CA PRO A 169 7.36 -7.17 -12.99
C PRO A 169 8.14 -6.75 -11.73
N ALA A 170 9.42 -7.14 -11.66
CA ALA A 170 10.26 -6.91 -10.47
C ALA A 170 10.37 -5.44 -10.04
N LYS A 171 10.29 -4.48 -10.98
CA LYS A 171 10.36 -3.04 -10.65
C LYS A 171 9.26 -2.59 -9.67
N HIS A 172 8.05 -3.13 -9.78
CA HIS A 172 6.92 -2.78 -8.91
C HIS A 172 7.02 -3.37 -7.51
N TRP A 173 7.95 -4.29 -7.27
CA TRP A 173 8.27 -4.75 -5.92
C TRP A 173 9.13 -3.75 -5.15
N PHE A 174 10.04 -3.06 -5.84
CA PHE A 174 11.04 -2.21 -5.19
C PHE A 174 10.56 -0.78 -4.97
N ILE A 175 9.77 -0.22 -5.88
CA ILE A 175 9.26 1.17 -5.78
C ILE A 175 8.48 1.41 -4.48
N PRO A 176 7.59 0.50 -4.02
CA PRO A 176 6.86 0.69 -2.77
C PRO A 176 7.73 0.87 -1.52
N PHE A 177 8.98 0.40 -1.52
CA PHE A 177 9.89 0.62 -0.39
C PHE A 177 10.21 2.11 -0.21
N VAL A 178 10.22 2.89 -1.29
CA VAL A 178 10.40 4.35 -1.21
C VAL A 178 9.22 4.97 -0.46
N PHE A 179 7.98 4.56 -0.76
CA PHE A 179 6.79 5.03 -0.04
C PHE A 179 6.82 4.63 1.43
N ALA A 180 7.26 3.41 1.75
CA ALA A 180 7.43 2.97 3.13
C ALA A 180 8.45 3.84 3.89
N ILE A 181 9.57 4.21 3.26
CA ILE A 181 10.58 5.11 3.85
C ILE A 181 9.99 6.52 4.05
N VAL A 182 9.28 7.06 3.07
CA VAL A 182 8.63 8.37 3.17
C VAL A 182 7.64 8.38 4.35
N LEU A 183 6.81 7.33 4.49
CA LEU A 183 5.91 7.19 5.63
C LEU A 183 6.66 7.22 6.97
N LEU A 184 7.79 6.51 7.06
CA LEU A 184 8.61 6.49 8.27
C LEU A 184 9.19 7.86 8.60
N VAL A 185 9.70 8.57 7.60
CA VAL A 185 10.24 9.92 7.78
C VAL A 185 9.13 10.86 8.26
N CYS A 186 7.96 10.83 7.63
CA CYS A 186 6.83 11.67 8.03
C CYS A 186 6.38 11.37 9.48
N ASP A 187 6.32 10.11 9.89
CA ASP A 187 5.99 9.76 11.28
C ASP A 187 7.11 10.15 12.27
N GLU A 188 8.38 10.03 11.91
CA GLU A 188 9.50 10.50 12.74
C GLU A 188 9.49 12.02 12.93
N VAL A 189 9.18 12.77 11.86
CA VAL A 189 9.00 14.24 11.92
C VAL A 189 7.84 14.58 12.86
N ARG A 190 6.69 13.90 12.74
CA ARG A 190 5.56 14.08 13.67
C ARG A 190 5.99 13.81 15.11
N LYS A 191 6.69 12.70 15.38
CA LYS A 191 7.20 12.38 16.72
C LYS A 191 8.23 13.39 17.22
N LEU A 192 9.02 13.99 16.34
CA LEU A 192 9.94 15.08 16.68
C LEU A 192 9.16 16.32 17.11
N ILE A 193 8.15 16.74 16.34
CA ILE A 193 7.30 17.90 16.66
C ILE A 193 6.63 17.73 18.03
N VAL A 194 6.06 16.55 18.31
CA VAL A 194 5.40 16.26 19.60
C VAL A 194 6.38 16.29 20.78
N ARG A 195 7.66 15.94 20.56
CA ARG A 195 8.70 15.99 21.59
C ARG A 195 9.18 17.42 21.85
N THR A 196 9.36 18.21 20.80
CA THR A 196 9.84 19.59 20.90
C THR A 196 8.75 20.54 21.38
N TYR A 197 7.50 20.34 20.94
CA TYR A 197 6.37 21.21 21.24
C TYR A 197 5.20 20.42 21.87
N PRO A 198 5.28 20.12 23.17
CA PRO A 198 4.29 19.28 23.86
C PRO A 198 2.90 19.92 24.02
N LYS A 199 2.77 21.24 23.80
CA LYS A 199 1.50 21.98 23.80
C LYS A 199 0.98 22.30 22.39
N SER A 200 1.57 21.71 21.34
CA SER A 200 1.15 21.96 19.96
C SER A 200 -0.15 21.22 19.63
N TRP A 201 -0.85 21.68 18.58
CA TRP A 201 -2.05 21.03 18.04
C TRP A 201 -1.81 19.58 17.58
N VAL A 202 -0.56 19.21 17.31
CA VAL A 202 -0.14 17.87 16.85
C VAL A 202 0.06 16.90 18.04
N ALA A 203 0.13 17.39 19.28
CA ALA A 203 0.47 16.63 20.50
C ALA A 203 -0.72 16.01 21.25
#